data_AF-A0AAV7CJC3-F1
#
_entry.id   AF-A0AAV7CJC3-F1
#
_cell.length_a   1.000
_cell.length_b   1.000
_cell.length_c   1.000
_cell.angle_alpha   90.00
_cell.angle_beta   90.00
_cell.angle_gamma   90.00
#
_symmetry.space_group_name_H-M   'P 1'
#
loop_
_entity.id
_entity.type
_entity.pdbx_description
1 polymer ?
#
loop_
_entity_poly.entity_id
_entity_poly.type
_entity_poly.pdbx_seq_one_letter_code
_entity_poly.pdbx_strand_id
1 'polypeptide(L)'
;MTSSHKPESAGSRSPRVFQAAGREDFRSGRKLDKMAVESRVTQEEIKKEPEKPIDREKTCPLLLRVFTTNNGRHHRMDEFSRGNVPSSELQIYTWMDATLKELTSLVKEVYPEARKKGTHFNFAIVYPDPKRPSYR
;
A
#
# COMPACT_ATOMS: atom_id res chain seq x y z
N MET A 1 -18.60 0.90 61.34
CA MET A 1 -18.41 1.79 60.19
C MET A 1 -18.00 0.94 59.01
N THR A 2 -18.85 0.91 57.96
CA THR A 2 -18.55 0.84 56.52
C THR A 2 -17.56 -0.23 56.03
N SER A 3 -17.77 -0.99 54.96
CA SER A 3 -18.85 -1.11 53.99
C SER A 3 -18.49 -2.34 53.16
N SER A 4 -19.52 -3.06 52.76
CA SER A 4 -19.55 -4.09 51.73
C SER A 4 -18.76 -3.70 50.47
N HIS A 5 -18.11 -4.68 49.84
CA HIS A 5 -18.25 -4.87 48.39
C HIS A 5 -17.93 -6.31 47.97
N LYS A 6 -18.98 -6.95 47.45
CA LYS A 6 -19.02 -8.23 46.74
C LYS A 6 -18.90 -7.92 45.25
N PRO A 7 -18.09 -8.66 44.46
CA PRO A 7 -18.24 -8.67 43.01
C PRO A 7 -19.10 -9.87 42.59
N GLU A 8 -20.24 -9.56 41.97
CA GLU A 8 -21.06 -10.50 41.19
C GLU A 8 -20.29 -10.98 39.96
N SER A 9 -20.16 -12.30 39.80
CA SER A 9 -19.73 -12.92 38.55
C SER A 9 -20.95 -13.35 37.73
N ALA A 10 -20.99 -12.85 36.50
CA ALA A 10 -22.08 -12.97 35.56
C ALA A 10 -22.35 -14.43 35.15
N GLY A 11 -23.65 -14.75 35.10
CA GLY A 11 -24.16 -16.07 34.75
C GLY A 11 -23.84 -16.50 33.31
N SER A 12 -23.54 -17.78 33.20
CA SER A 12 -23.54 -18.53 31.95
C SER A 12 -24.95 -18.57 31.36
N ARG A 13 -25.15 -17.92 30.20
CA ARG A 13 -26.36 -18.09 29.40
C ARG A 13 -25.97 -18.69 28.05
N SER A 14 -26.10 -20.00 27.98
CA SER A 14 -26.19 -20.76 26.74
C SER A 14 -27.38 -20.25 25.91
N PRO A 15 -27.20 -19.91 24.62
CA PRO A 15 -28.34 -19.71 23.74
C PRO A 15 -28.92 -21.08 23.39
N ARG A 16 -30.15 -21.31 23.85
CA ARG A 16 -30.98 -22.46 23.49
C ARG A 16 -31.28 -22.44 22.00
N VAL A 17 -31.08 -23.60 21.37
CA VAL A 17 -31.61 -23.96 20.06
C VAL A 17 -33.13 -23.72 20.07
N PHE A 18 -33.60 -22.79 19.24
CA PHE A 18 -35.02 -22.62 18.97
C PHE A 18 -35.33 -23.27 17.63
N GLN A 19 -35.94 -24.45 17.72
CA GLN A 19 -36.47 -25.21 16.60
C GLN A 19 -37.84 -24.61 16.26
N ALA A 20 -37.94 -23.98 15.09
CA ALA A 20 -39.23 -23.63 14.49
C ALA A 20 -39.40 -24.45 13.22
N ALA A 21 -40.17 -25.53 13.35
CA ALA A 21 -40.73 -26.27 12.24
C ALA A 21 -42.02 -25.56 11.79
N GLY A 22 -42.06 -25.15 10.53
CA GLY A 22 -43.24 -24.65 9.85
C GLY A 22 -43.13 -25.01 8.37
N ARG A 23 -43.75 -26.14 8.00
CA ARG A 23 -44.14 -26.47 6.61
C ARG A 23 -45.05 -25.35 6.10
N GLU A 24 -44.96 -25.01 4.81
CA GLU A 24 -46.05 -25.18 3.82
C GLU A 24 -45.46 -25.11 2.40
N ASP A 25 -45.89 -26.06 1.56
CA ASP A 25 -45.51 -26.25 0.16
C ASP A 25 -46.08 -25.14 -0.75
N PHE A 26 -45.25 -24.55 -1.63
CA PHE A 26 -45.75 -23.95 -2.85
C PHE A 26 -44.93 -24.37 -4.08
N ARG A 27 -45.70 -25.05 -4.94
CA ARG A 27 -45.38 -25.63 -6.24
C ARG A 27 -45.00 -24.54 -7.25
N SER A 28 -44.39 -24.99 -8.34
CA SER A 28 -44.23 -24.32 -9.65
C SER A 28 -42.91 -23.59 -9.90
N GLY A 29 -42.16 -24.16 -10.83
CA GLY A 29 -40.87 -23.68 -11.27
C GLY A 29 -40.97 -22.37 -12.05
N ARG A 30 -39.95 -21.54 -11.86
CA ARG A 30 -39.43 -20.67 -12.90
C ARG A 30 -37.91 -20.77 -12.86
N LYS A 31 -37.38 -21.19 -13.99
CA LYS A 31 -35.96 -21.29 -14.32
C LYS A 31 -35.33 -19.91 -14.10
N LEU A 32 -34.48 -19.79 -13.08
CA LEU A 32 -33.66 -18.61 -12.87
C LEU A 32 -32.29 -18.94 -13.44
N ASP A 33 -32.10 -18.65 -14.72
CA ASP A 33 -30.79 -18.63 -15.35
C ASP A 33 -29.93 -17.61 -14.60
N LYS A 34 -29.11 -18.11 -13.66
CA LYS A 34 -28.06 -17.34 -13.01
C LYS A 34 -27.04 -16.98 -14.08
N MET A 35 -27.18 -15.78 -14.64
CA MET A 35 -26.07 -15.09 -15.28
C MET A 35 -25.00 -14.84 -14.20
N ALA A 36 -24.07 -15.78 -14.06
CA ALA A 36 -22.78 -15.50 -13.47
C ALA A 36 -22.03 -14.61 -14.47
N VAL A 37 -22.25 -13.29 -14.37
CA VAL A 37 -21.33 -12.32 -14.92
C VAL A 37 -20.10 -12.35 -13.99
N GLU A 38 -19.24 -13.35 -14.20
CA GLU A 38 -17.85 -13.20 -13.79
C GLU A 38 -17.26 -12.11 -14.68
N SER A 39 -17.20 -10.89 -14.16
CA SER A 39 -16.36 -9.83 -14.72
C SER A 39 -14.90 -10.26 -14.57
N ARG A 40 -14.44 -11.13 -15.47
CA ARG A 40 -13.02 -11.31 -15.75
C ARG A 40 -12.57 -10.09 -16.53
N VAL A 41 -12.29 -9.01 -15.82
CA VAL A 41 -11.39 -7.98 -16.34
C VAL A 41 -10.01 -8.62 -16.35
N THR A 42 -9.65 -9.19 -17.51
CA THR A 42 -8.25 -9.52 -17.81
C THR A 42 -7.46 -8.22 -17.79
N GLN A 43 -6.39 -8.19 -17.01
CA GLN A 43 -5.55 -7.03 -16.72
C GLN A 43 -4.84 -6.42 -17.96
N GLU A 44 -5.05 -6.98 -19.16
CA GLU A 44 -4.20 -6.75 -20.33
C GLU A 44 -4.67 -5.66 -21.30
N GLU A 45 -5.70 -4.88 -20.98
CA GLU A 45 -6.13 -3.79 -21.86
C GLU A 45 -6.43 -2.48 -21.11
N ILE A 46 -5.50 -2.05 -20.26
CA ILE A 46 -5.47 -0.65 -19.83
C ILE A 46 -4.83 0.14 -20.98
N LYS A 47 -5.68 0.65 -21.87
CA LYS A 47 -5.35 1.74 -22.79
C LYS A 47 -4.82 2.88 -21.91
N LYS A 48 -3.49 3.04 -21.83
CA LYS A 48 -2.83 4.06 -20.99
C LYS A 48 -3.23 5.42 -21.56
N GLU A 49 -4.31 5.99 -21.04
CA GLU A 49 -4.69 7.38 -21.30
C GLU A 49 -3.46 8.24 -20.96
N PRO A 50 -3.10 9.24 -21.79
CA PRO A 50 -1.93 10.05 -21.54
C PRO A 50 -2.00 10.61 -20.13
N GLU A 51 -0.93 10.41 -19.35
CA GLU A 51 -0.82 10.88 -17.98
C GLU A 51 -1.10 12.39 -17.98
N LYS A 52 -2.26 12.78 -17.42
CA LYS A 52 -2.69 14.17 -17.39
C LYS A 52 -1.70 14.95 -16.51
N PRO A 53 -1.19 16.11 -16.95
CA PRO A 53 -0.29 16.90 -16.14
C PRO A 53 -0.98 17.30 -14.83
N ILE A 54 -0.29 17.11 -13.71
CA ILE A 54 -0.80 17.44 -12.37
C ILE A 54 -0.71 18.96 -12.18
N ASP A 55 -1.82 19.58 -11.77
CA ASP A 55 -1.82 20.98 -11.34
C ASP A 55 -1.13 21.08 -9.96
N ARG A 56 0.15 21.45 -9.97
CA ARG A 56 1.03 21.52 -8.78
C ARG A 56 0.62 22.63 -7.80
N GLU A 57 -0.16 23.63 -8.24
CA GLU A 57 -0.65 24.70 -7.36
C GLU A 57 -1.84 24.26 -6.52
N LYS A 58 -2.68 23.37 -7.06
CA LYS A 58 -3.89 22.86 -6.39
C LYS A 58 -3.69 21.51 -5.72
N THR A 59 -2.68 20.74 -6.14
CA THR A 59 -2.43 19.39 -5.64
C THR A 59 -1.41 19.43 -4.52
N CYS A 60 -1.76 18.88 -3.35
CA CYS A 60 -0.81 18.74 -2.25
C CYS A 60 0.35 17.80 -2.67
N PRO A 61 1.61 18.22 -2.48
CA PRO A 61 2.75 17.38 -2.82
C PRO A 61 2.82 16.14 -1.91
N LEU A 62 3.34 15.05 -2.45
CA LEU A 62 3.73 13.87 -1.69
C LEU A 62 5.16 14.02 -1.17
N LEU A 63 5.44 13.36 -0.05
CA LEU A 63 6.78 13.21 0.49
C LEU A 63 7.44 11.96 -0.12
N LEU A 64 8.39 12.14 -1.02
CA LEU A 64 9.20 11.08 -1.60
C LEU A 64 10.48 10.90 -0.78
N ARG A 65 10.69 9.68 -0.27
CA ARG A 65 11.93 9.30 0.43
C ARG A 65 12.87 8.63 -0.56
N VAL A 66 14.02 9.24 -0.81
CA VAL A 66 15.05 8.77 -1.76
C VAL A 66 16.28 8.31 -0.97
N PHE A 67 16.75 7.10 -1.24
CA PHE A 67 17.96 6.57 -0.61
C PHE A 67 19.07 6.46 -1.65
N THR A 68 20.25 7.01 -1.34
CA THR A 68 21.38 7.07 -2.29
C THR A 68 22.57 6.23 -1.82
N THR A 69 23.19 5.52 -2.77
CA THR A 69 24.39 4.72 -2.55
C THR A 69 25.51 5.15 -3.50
N ASN A 70 26.74 5.31 -3.00
CA ASN A 70 27.93 5.59 -3.83
C ASN A 70 28.66 4.31 -4.30
N ASN A 71 28.30 3.13 -3.78
CA ASN A 71 28.97 1.86 -4.05
C ASN A 71 28.59 1.22 -5.41
N GLY A 72 27.87 1.93 -6.28
CA GLY A 72 27.43 1.45 -7.59
C GLY A 72 26.40 0.32 -7.54
N ARG A 73 25.79 0.04 -6.38
CA ARG A 73 24.73 -0.96 -6.17
C ARG A 73 23.64 -0.38 -5.30
N HIS A 74 22.38 -0.74 -5.58
CA HIS A 74 21.25 -0.38 -4.72
C HIS A 74 21.40 -0.99 -3.31
N HIS A 75 20.80 -0.33 -2.33
CA HIS A 75 20.65 -0.86 -0.97
C HIS A 75 20.05 -2.27 -0.99
N ARG A 76 20.57 -3.16 -0.15
CA ARG A 76 19.99 -4.50 0.00
C ARG A 76 18.66 -4.40 0.73
N MET A 77 17.74 -5.30 0.43
CA MET A 77 16.45 -5.38 1.14
C MET A 77 16.62 -5.67 2.64
N ASP A 78 17.74 -6.29 3.01
CA ASP A 78 18.12 -6.52 4.41
C ASP A 78 18.30 -5.20 5.19
N GLU A 79 18.73 -4.12 4.53
CA GLU A 79 18.92 -2.80 5.15
C GLU A 79 17.61 -2.09 5.46
N PHE A 80 16.54 -2.43 4.72
CA PHE A 80 15.18 -1.93 4.95
C PHE A 80 14.37 -2.85 5.89
N SER A 81 14.95 -3.97 6.35
CA SER A 81 14.25 -4.94 7.18
C SER A 81 14.14 -4.46 8.63
N ARG A 82 13.10 -4.96 9.33
CA ARG A 82 12.86 -4.71 10.78
C ARG A 82 12.64 -3.23 11.14
N GLY A 83 12.13 -2.42 10.21
CA GLY A 83 11.85 -1.00 10.46
C GLY A 83 13.09 -0.10 10.44
N ASN A 84 14.26 -0.64 10.10
CA ASN A 84 15.45 0.15 9.83
C ASN A 84 15.39 0.71 8.41
N VAL A 85 16.02 1.86 8.22
CA VAL A 85 16.26 2.46 6.90
C VAL A 85 17.69 2.99 6.86
N PRO A 86 18.34 3.04 5.68
CA PRO A 86 19.66 3.63 5.54
C PRO A 86 19.68 5.10 5.96
N SER A 87 20.77 5.55 6.59
CA SER A 87 20.93 6.94 7.04
C SER A 87 21.06 7.95 5.90
N SER A 88 21.39 7.50 4.68
CA SER A 88 21.49 8.32 3.48
C SER A 88 20.12 8.57 2.83
N GLU A 89 19.19 9.11 3.63
CA GLU A 89 17.85 9.48 3.20
C GLU A 89 17.80 10.94 2.74
N LEU A 90 17.21 11.16 1.57
CA LEU A 90 16.85 12.46 1.03
C LEU A 90 15.33 12.54 0.92
N GLN A 91 14.74 13.53 1.58
CA GLN A 91 13.30 13.78 1.53
C GLN A 91 12.98 14.86 0.49
N ILE A 92 12.09 14.54 -0.44
CA ILE A 92 11.73 15.41 -1.56
C ILE A 92 10.21 15.61 -1.56
N TYR A 93 9.76 16.87 -1.52
CA TYR A 93 8.37 17.22 -1.78
C TYR A 93 8.14 17.28 -3.28
N THR A 94 7.29 16.40 -3.81
CA THR A 94 7.05 16.30 -5.25
C THR A 94 5.64 15.83 -5.56
N TRP A 95 5.34 15.54 -6.81
CA TRP A 95 4.04 15.06 -7.28
C TRP A 95 4.23 13.75 -8.07
N MET A 96 3.13 13.07 -8.44
CA MET A 96 3.24 11.78 -9.14
C MET A 96 3.77 11.91 -10.58
N ASP A 97 3.78 13.12 -11.15
CA ASP A 97 4.33 13.44 -12.47
C ASP A 97 5.83 13.77 -12.42
N ALA A 98 6.48 13.65 -11.26
CA ALA A 98 7.88 13.98 -11.09
C ALA A 98 8.77 13.18 -12.04
N THR A 99 9.60 13.89 -12.80
CA THR A 99 10.50 13.24 -13.75
C THR A 99 11.80 12.81 -13.07
N LEU A 100 12.44 11.74 -13.57
CA LEU A 100 13.77 11.33 -13.09
C LEU A 100 14.82 12.45 -13.22
N LYS A 101 14.64 13.38 -14.17
CA LYS A 101 15.52 14.53 -14.36
C LYS A 101 15.38 15.55 -13.23
N GLU A 102 14.17 15.82 -12.76
CA GLU A 102 13.91 16.67 -11.59
C GLU A 102 14.55 16.02 -10.35
N LEU A 103 14.28 14.72 -10.11
CA LEU A 103 14.86 13.98 -8.99
C LEU A 103 16.40 14.00 -9.03
N THR A 104 16.99 13.75 -10.20
CA THR A 104 18.45 13.78 -10.37
C THR A 104 19.04 15.17 -10.09
N SER A 105 18.33 16.24 -10.45
CA SER A 105 18.78 17.62 -10.20
C SER A 105 18.85 17.89 -8.70
N LEU A 106 17.79 17.52 -7.97
CA LEU A 106 17.74 17.65 -6.51
C LEU A 106 18.83 16.82 -5.81
N VAL A 107 19.07 15.59 -6.27
CA VAL A 107 20.16 14.75 -5.73
C VAL A 107 21.54 15.41 -5.95
N LYS A 108 21.77 16.05 -7.10
CA LYS A 108 23.05 16.73 -7.39
C LYS A 108 23.28 18.00 -6.56
N GLU A 109 22.22 18.65 -6.10
CA GLU A 109 22.32 19.80 -5.20
C GLU A 109 22.82 19.39 -3.82
N VAL A 110 22.35 18.24 -3.32
CA VAL A 110 22.76 17.70 -2.01
C VAL A 110 24.07 16.94 -2.07
N TYR A 111 24.31 16.19 -3.15
CA TYR A 111 25.51 15.37 -3.36
C TYR A 111 26.35 15.90 -4.52
N PRO A 112 27.28 16.85 -4.28
CA PRO A 112 28.07 17.48 -5.35
C PRO A 112 28.98 16.47 -6.10
N GLU A 113 29.40 15.39 -5.44
CA GLU A 113 30.15 14.29 -6.06
C GLU A 113 29.38 13.64 -7.22
N ALA A 114 28.05 13.64 -7.16
CA ALA A 114 27.20 13.09 -8.20
C ALA A 114 27.11 13.98 -9.46
N ARG A 115 27.70 15.19 -9.44
CA ARG A 115 27.77 16.11 -10.59
C ARG A 115 28.92 15.79 -11.56
N LYS A 116 29.85 14.90 -11.18
CA LYS A 116 31.00 14.54 -12.03
C LYS A 116 30.54 14.06 -13.41
N LYS A 117 31.25 14.47 -14.46
CA LYS A 117 30.96 14.01 -15.83
C LYS A 117 31.13 12.48 -15.89
N GLY A 118 30.14 11.80 -16.45
CA GLY A 118 30.10 10.33 -16.51
C GLY A 118 29.44 9.66 -15.29
N THR A 119 28.89 10.40 -14.34
CA THR A 119 28.09 9.80 -13.26
C THR A 119 26.78 9.23 -13.80
N HIS A 120 26.53 7.96 -13.49
CA HIS A 120 25.30 7.26 -13.82
C HIS A 120 24.38 7.19 -12.60
N PHE A 121 23.09 7.45 -12.81
CA PHE A 121 22.06 7.30 -11.80
C PHE A 121 21.19 6.09 -12.18
N ASN A 122 21.13 5.11 -11.28
CA ASN A 122 20.21 3.99 -11.40
C ASN A 122 19.10 4.16 -10.37
N PHE A 123 17.85 4.04 -10.83
CA PHE A 123 16.66 4.21 -10.01
C PHE A 123 16.00 2.86 -9.76
N ALA A 124 15.73 2.56 -8.50
CA ALA A 124 14.92 1.43 -8.07
C ALA A 124 13.85 1.92 -7.10
N ILE A 125 12.65 1.35 -7.21
CA ILE A 125 11.56 1.62 -6.29
C ILE A 125 11.57 0.51 -5.25
N VAL A 126 11.65 0.89 -3.97
CA VAL A 126 11.57 -0.04 -2.85
C VAL A 126 10.15 0.00 -2.31
N TYR A 127 9.46 -1.14 -2.29
CA TYR A 127 8.08 -1.25 -1.82
C TYR A 127 7.90 -2.44 -0.87
N PRO A 128 6.95 -2.37 0.07
CA PRO A 128 6.68 -3.49 0.98
C PRO A 128 6.17 -4.70 0.21
N ASP A 129 6.70 -5.89 0.51
CA ASP A 129 6.21 -7.15 -0.03
C ASP A 129 4.85 -7.48 0.60
N PRO A 130 3.77 -7.65 -0.20
CA PRO A 130 2.45 -7.97 0.34
C PRO A 130 2.39 -9.37 1.01
N LYS A 131 3.34 -10.27 0.70
CA LYS A 131 3.34 -11.64 1.21
C LYS A 131 4.26 -11.85 2.40
N ARG A 132 5.22 -10.95 2.65
CA ARG A 132 6.27 -11.11 3.67
C ARG A 132 6.55 -9.76 4.35
N PRO A 133 6.93 -9.74 5.63
CA PRO A 133 7.35 -8.52 6.32
C PRO A 133 8.77 -8.10 5.87
N SER A 134 8.91 -7.79 4.58
CA SER A 134 10.15 -7.42 3.90
C SER A 134 9.85 -6.36 2.83
N TYR A 135 10.89 -5.72 2.31
CA TYR A 135 10.81 -4.86 1.14
C TYR A 135 11.30 -5.60 -0.12
N ARG A 136 10.89 -5.12 -1.30
CA ARG A 136 11.29 -5.59 -2.63
C ARG A 136 11.67 -4.44 -3.56
#